data_AF-A0ABD5VMS1-F1
#
_entry.id   AF-A0ABD5VMS1-F1
#
_cell.length_a   1.000
_cell.length_b   1.000
_cell.length_c   1.000
_cell.angle_alpha   90.00
_cell.angle_beta   90.00
_cell.angle_gamma   90.00
#
_symmetry.space_group_name_H-M   'P 1'
#
loop_
_entity.id
_entity.type
_entity.pdbx_description
1 polymer ?
#
loop_
_entity_poly.entity_id
_entity_poly.type
_entity_poly.pdbx_seq_one_letter_code
_entity_poly.pdbx_strand_id
1 'polypeptide(L)'
;MSTGSRRVEVHPGREAVVEFDPDLTFECVDECTWCCTHGVLLYERDFYELAERASLDDTTTQFRGEDFVKKEAKDRDEHVGEDGEACVFLRDDGLCSLHAEHDWKPTRCSVYPLAVSVEDGDIHVDVRESAWEHCEGMNVSERKVVDNLDAFLPEVLWELDDPSSDREL
;
A
#
# COMPACT_ATOMS: atom_id res chain seq x y z
N MET A 1 0.25 16.98 19.68
CA MET A 1 -1.16 17.27 20.02
C MET A 1 -1.91 16.01 19.63
N SER A 2 -2.65 15.35 20.52
CA SER A 2 -3.46 14.20 20.12
C SER A 2 -4.54 14.70 19.15
N THR A 3 -4.33 14.44 17.87
CA THR A 3 -5.39 14.39 16.88
C THR A 3 -6.38 13.35 17.39
N GLY A 4 -7.58 13.79 17.75
CA GLY A 4 -8.61 12.88 18.26
C GLY A 4 -9.00 11.91 17.15
N SER A 5 -9.13 10.62 17.49
CA SER A 5 -9.62 9.64 16.56
C SER A 5 -11.03 10.02 16.07
N ARG A 6 -11.27 9.92 14.76
CA ARG A 6 -12.57 10.25 14.16
C ARG A 6 -13.05 9.10 13.30
N ARG A 7 -14.34 8.78 13.39
CA ARG A 7 -14.93 7.78 12.51
C ARG A 7 -15.37 8.44 11.19
N VAL A 8 -15.03 7.80 10.06
CA VAL A 8 -15.33 8.28 8.71
C VAL A 8 -15.93 7.12 7.91
N GLU A 9 -17.05 7.39 7.24
CA GLU A 9 -17.60 6.45 6.26
C GLU A 9 -16.75 6.52 4.98
N VAL A 10 -16.13 5.40 4.63
CA VAL A 10 -15.22 5.29 3.47
C VAL A 10 -15.98 4.78 2.26
N HIS A 11 -16.78 3.73 2.45
CA HIS A 11 -17.71 3.18 1.46
C HIS A 11 -19.09 3.06 2.09
N PRO A 12 -20.18 2.91 1.30
CA PRO A 12 -21.53 2.76 1.86
C PRO A 12 -21.62 1.67 2.93
N GLY A 13 -21.83 2.08 4.19
CA GLY A 13 -21.91 1.18 5.35
C GLY A 13 -20.58 0.59 5.83
N ARG A 14 -19.43 1.07 5.34
CA ARG A 14 -18.08 0.67 5.78
C ARG A 14 -17.38 1.89 6.38
N GLU A 15 -17.15 1.84 7.69
CA GLU A 15 -16.52 2.91 8.46
C GLU A 15 -15.08 2.56 8.83
N ALA A 16 -14.22 3.58 8.92
CA ALA A 16 -12.87 3.49 9.48
C ALA A 16 -12.68 4.56 10.57
N VAL A 17 -11.88 4.23 11.58
CA VAL A 17 -11.41 5.14 12.61
C VAL A 17 -10.08 5.73 12.15
N VAL A 18 -10.06 7.02 11.88
CA VAL A 18 -8.88 7.78 11.44
C VAL A 18 -8.18 8.37 12.65
N GLU A 19 -6.88 8.13 12.77
CA GLU A 19 -6.06 8.54 13.92
C GLU A 19 -4.96 9.56 13.56
N PHE A 20 -4.81 9.85 12.27
CA PHE A 20 -3.88 10.84 11.74
C PHE A 20 -4.48 12.27 11.65
N ASP A 21 -3.64 13.25 11.29
CA ASP A 21 -4.03 14.66 11.12
C ASP A 21 -5.05 14.84 9.97
N PRO A 22 -6.26 15.38 10.20
CA PRO A 22 -7.24 15.59 9.12
C PRO A 22 -6.79 16.59 8.04
N ASP A 23 -5.76 17.40 8.31
CA ASP A 23 -5.15 18.26 7.30
C ASP A 23 -4.01 17.57 6.53
N LEU A 24 -3.73 16.29 6.82
CA LEU A 24 -2.79 15.48 6.04
C LEU A 24 -3.21 15.43 4.58
N THR A 25 -2.27 15.81 3.72
CA THR A 25 -2.41 15.67 2.26
C THR A 25 -1.39 14.67 1.73
N PHE A 26 -1.78 13.91 0.72
CA PHE A 26 -0.88 12.96 0.07
C PHE A 26 -1.13 12.92 -1.43
N GLU A 27 -0.03 12.80 -2.17
CA GLU A 27 -0.05 12.48 -3.58
C GLU A 27 1.11 11.55 -3.91
N CYS A 28 0.86 10.52 -4.72
CA CYS A 28 1.93 9.66 -5.22
C CYS A 28 2.75 10.50 -6.20
N VAL A 29 3.96 10.89 -5.80
CA VAL A 29 4.90 11.60 -6.65
C VAL A 29 5.74 10.61 -7.46
N ASP A 30 6.22 11.07 -8.61
CA ASP A 30 7.22 10.33 -9.38
C ASP A 30 8.46 10.09 -8.49
N GLU A 31 9.19 8.99 -8.73
CA GLU A 31 10.46 8.65 -8.05
C GLU A 31 10.38 8.14 -6.59
N CYS A 32 9.23 8.24 -5.89
CA CYS A 32 9.05 7.82 -4.47
C CYS A 32 8.95 6.28 -4.26
N THR A 33 9.75 5.48 -4.97
CA THR A 33 9.65 4.02 -5.12
C THR A 33 9.87 3.17 -3.85
N TRP A 34 9.91 3.80 -2.67
CA TRP A 34 10.18 3.16 -1.38
C TRP A 34 9.22 1.99 -1.08
N CYS A 35 7.92 2.13 -1.36
CA CYS A 35 6.97 1.03 -1.14
C CYS A 35 7.27 -0.23 -1.98
N CYS A 36 8.03 -0.08 -3.08
CA CYS A 36 8.42 -1.18 -3.95
C CYS A 36 9.67 -1.93 -3.47
N THR A 37 10.31 -1.52 -2.36
CA THR A 37 11.56 -2.15 -1.87
C THR A 37 11.36 -3.14 -0.72
N HIS A 38 10.14 -3.28 -0.18
CA HIS A 38 9.86 -4.07 1.05
C HIS A 38 9.14 -5.40 0.81
N GLY A 39 8.84 -5.75 -0.45
CA GLY A 39 7.97 -6.88 -0.78
C GLY A 39 6.50 -6.58 -0.49
N VAL A 40 5.60 -7.10 -1.34
CA VAL A 40 4.17 -6.74 -1.26
C VAL A 40 3.35 -7.98 -0.94
N LEU A 41 2.80 -8.05 0.28
CA LEU A 41 1.84 -9.10 0.65
C LEU A 41 0.64 -9.07 -0.30
N LEU A 42 0.24 -10.25 -0.76
CA LEU A 42 -0.97 -10.48 -1.55
C LEU A 42 -2.02 -11.14 -0.65
N TYR A 43 -3.15 -10.46 -0.46
CA TYR A 43 -4.32 -11.17 0.07
C TYR A 43 -4.85 -12.14 -0.98
N GLU A 44 -5.69 -13.09 -0.57
CA GLU A 44 -6.23 -14.12 -1.49
C GLU A 44 -6.86 -13.50 -2.75
N ARG A 45 -7.62 -12.40 -2.60
CA ARG A 45 -8.19 -11.68 -3.73
C ARG A 45 -7.12 -11.03 -4.63
N ASP A 46 -6.08 -10.43 -4.03
CA ASP A 46 -4.96 -9.87 -4.80
C ASP A 46 -4.25 -10.96 -5.60
N PHE A 47 -4.12 -12.17 -5.05
CA PHE A 47 -3.50 -13.30 -5.71
C PHE A 47 -4.28 -13.74 -6.96
N TYR A 48 -5.60 -13.87 -6.86
CA TYR A 48 -6.44 -14.19 -8.02
C TYR A 48 -6.42 -13.09 -9.07
N GLU A 49 -6.49 -11.82 -8.66
CA GLU A 49 -6.41 -10.71 -9.60
C GLU A 49 -5.03 -10.62 -10.26
N LEU A 50 -3.95 -10.88 -9.52
CA LEU A 50 -2.61 -10.94 -10.10
C LEU A 50 -2.48 -12.05 -11.14
N ALA A 51 -3.11 -13.22 -10.92
CA ALA A 51 -3.08 -14.35 -11.84
C ALA A 51 -3.69 -14.04 -13.22
N GLU A 52 -4.60 -13.07 -13.30
CA GLU A 52 -5.19 -12.61 -14.57
C GLU A 52 -4.26 -11.68 -15.35
N ARG A 53 -3.22 -11.14 -14.71
CA ARG A 53 -2.36 -10.06 -15.22
C ARG A 53 -0.91 -10.51 -15.42
N ALA A 54 -0.42 -11.44 -14.60
CA ALA A 54 0.95 -11.91 -14.64
C ALA A 54 1.08 -13.40 -14.27
N SER A 55 2.20 -14.00 -14.66
CA SER A 55 2.57 -15.36 -14.25
C SER A 55 2.90 -15.38 -12.77
N LEU A 56 2.09 -16.08 -11.96
CA LEU A 56 2.29 -16.16 -10.51
C LEU A 56 3.63 -16.82 -10.14
N ASP A 57 4.03 -17.86 -10.87
CA ASP A 57 5.32 -18.54 -10.65
C ASP A 57 6.51 -17.58 -10.86
N ASP A 58 6.37 -16.67 -11.84
CA ASP A 58 7.41 -15.70 -12.16
C ASP A 58 7.37 -14.46 -11.26
N THR A 59 6.27 -14.18 -10.55
CA THR A 59 6.08 -12.87 -9.89
C THR A 59 5.81 -12.95 -8.39
N THR A 60 5.56 -14.15 -7.86
CA THR A 60 5.26 -14.34 -6.44
C THR A 60 6.30 -15.20 -5.73
N THR A 61 6.33 -15.10 -4.41
CA THR A 61 7.09 -15.94 -3.49
C THR A 61 6.27 -16.19 -2.24
N GLN A 62 6.56 -17.26 -1.50
CA GLN A 62 5.88 -17.56 -0.25
C GLN A 62 6.82 -17.37 0.94
N PHE A 63 6.33 -16.67 1.96
CA PHE A 63 7.03 -16.49 3.22
C PHE A 63 6.08 -16.71 4.38
N ARG A 64 6.45 -17.59 5.32
CA ARG A 64 5.64 -17.95 6.50
C ARG A 64 4.19 -18.39 6.21
N GLY A 65 3.94 -18.91 5.01
CA GLY A 65 2.61 -19.36 4.58
C GLY A 65 1.73 -18.28 3.96
N GLU A 66 2.29 -17.09 3.72
CA GLU A 66 1.65 -15.98 3.03
C GLU A 66 2.30 -15.75 1.65
N ASP A 67 1.51 -15.31 0.68
CA ASP A 67 1.97 -15.01 -0.68
C ASP A 67 2.40 -13.55 -0.79
N PHE A 68 3.55 -13.31 -1.41
CA PHE A 68 4.10 -11.97 -1.64
C PHE A 68 4.47 -11.81 -3.10
N VAL A 69 4.37 -10.59 -3.62
CA VAL A 69 5.11 -10.20 -4.83
C VAL A 69 6.59 -10.26 -4.52
N LYS A 70 7.34 -10.98 -5.33
CA LYS A 70 8.77 -11.17 -5.13
C LYS A 70 9.55 -9.89 -5.45
N LYS A 71 10.66 -9.73 -4.76
CA LYS A 71 11.72 -8.82 -5.16
C LYS A 71 12.69 -9.51 -6.12
N GLU A 72 13.35 -8.73 -6.96
CA GLU A 72 14.44 -9.19 -7.81
C GLU A 72 15.55 -8.14 -7.87
N ALA A 73 16.78 -8.61 -8.07
CA ALA A 73 17.91 -7.74 -8.36
C ALA A 73 17.64 -6.93 -9.64
N LYS A 74 17.88 -5.62 -9.58
CA LYS A 74 17.80 -4.73 -10.74
C LYS A 74 19.22 -4.29 -11.12
N ASP A 75 19.49 -4.18 -12.42
CA ASP A 75 20.77 -3.71 -12.94
C ASP A 75 20.82 -2.16 -12.98
N ARG A 76 20.59 -1.53 -11.82
CA ARG A 76 20.56 -0.07 -11.62
C ARG A 76 20.72 0.28 -10.14
N ASP A 77 21.20 1.49 -9.87
CA ASP A 77 21.37 2.03 -8.51
C ASP A 77 20.18 2.90 -8.05
N GLU A 78 19.31 3.30 -8.99
CA GLU A 78 18.12 4.10 -8.72
C GLU A 78 16.89 3.20 -8.54
N HIS A 79 15.97 3.60 -7.66
CA HIS A 79 14.70 2.91 -7.41
C HIS A 79 14.87 1.44 -6.96
N VAL A 80 15.93 1.16 -6.21
CA VAL A 80 16.20 -0.15 -5.59
C VAL A 80 16.34 -0.02 -4.09
N GLY A 81 16.07 -1.11 -3.36
CA GLY A 81 16.34 -1.18 -1.93
C GLY A 81 17.85 -1.20 -1.64
N GLU A 82 18.21 -1.14 -0.35
CA GLU A 82 19.61 -1.22 0.09
C GLU A 82 20.31 -2.53 -0.33
N ASP A 83 19.53 -3.57 -0.62
CA ASP A 83 19.98 -4.86 -1.13
C ASP A 83 20.15 -4.92 -2.66
N GLY A 84 19.90 -3.81 -3.36
CA GLY A 84 19.91 -3.75 -4.83
C GLY A 84 18.71 -4.42 -5.48
N GLU A 85 17.69 -4.78 -4.68
CA GLU A 85 16.49 -5.44 -5.16
C GLU A 85 15.26 -4.53 -5.08
N ALA A 86 14.31 -4.74 -6.00
CA ALA A 86 13.02 -4.08 -5.99
C ALA A 86 11.92 -5.03 -6.46
N CYS A 87 10.67 -4.65 -6.23
CA CYS A 87 9.49 -5.33 -6.76
C CYS A 87 9.66 -5.64 -8.26
N VAL A 88 9.32 -6.87 -8.66
CA VAL A 88 9.39 -7.31 -10.07
C VAL A 88 8.63 -6.36 -11.00
N PHE A 89 7.53 -5.77 -10.55
CA PHE A 89 6.70 -4.85 -11.33
C PHE A 89 7.22 -3.40 -11.39
N LEU A 90 8.27 -3.06 -10.66
CA LEU A 90 8.87 -1.73 -10.70
C LEU A 90 9.73 -1.57 -11.96
N ARG A 91 9.34 -0.60 -12.79
CA ARG A 91 10.00 -0.26 -14.06
C ARG A 91 11.17 0.69 -13.87
N ASP A 92 11.93 0.87 -14.95
CA ASP A 92 13.11 1.73 -15.02
C ASP A 92 12.80 3.21 -14.75
N ASP A 93 11.60 3.64 -15.11
CA ASP A 93 11.07 5.00 -14.91
C ASP A 93 10.48 5.25 -13.51
N GLY A 94 10.66 4.31 -12.58
CA GLY A 94 10.13 4.42 -11.21
C GLY A 94 8.63 4.17 -11.11
N LEU A 95 7.95 3.80 -12.21
CA LEU A 95 6.52 3.53 -12.23
C LEU A 95 6.20 2.05 -12.05
N CYS A 96 5.03 1.77 -11.48
CA CYS A 96 4.51 0.42 -11.34
C CYS A 96 3.86 -0.04 -12.65
N SER A 97 4.35 -1.13 -13.25
CA SER A 97 3.78 -1.71 -14.47
C SER A 97 2.32 -2.16 -14.29
N LEU A 98 1.96 -2.78 -13.16
CA LEU A 98 0.57 -3.18 -12.89
C LEU A 98 -0.40 -2.02 -12.96
N HIS A 99 -0.01 -0.87 -12.40
CA HIS A 99 -0.86 0.32 -12.43
C HIS A 99 -0.88 0.97 -13.82
N ALA A 100 0.29 1.11 -14.44
CA ALA A 100 0.41 1.72 -15.76
C ALA A 100 -0.35 0.95 -16.85
N GLU A 101 -0.39 -0.38 -16.75
CA GLU A 101 -0.97 -1.25 -17.79
C GLU A 101 -2.40 -1.70 -17.47
N HIS A 102 -2.75 -1.83 -16.19
CA HIS A 102 -4.03 -2.41 -15.77
C HIS A 102 -4.85 -1.51 -14.84
N ASP A 103 -4.37 -0.30 -14.53
CA ASP A 103 -4.98 0.60 -13.54
C ASP A 103 -5.27 -0.11 -12.21
N TRP A 104 -4.38 -1.03 -11.84
CA TRP A 104 -4.57 -1.90 -10.69
C TRP A 104 -3.28 -2.06 -9.91
N LYS A 105 -3.40 -2.18 -8.58
CA LYS A 105 -2.32 -2.50 -7.65
C LYS A 105 -2.86 -3.44 -6.57
N PRO A 106 -2.02 -4.29 -5.97
CA PRO A 106 -2.42 -5.05 -4.79
C PRO A 106 -2.97 -4.14 -3.70
N THR A 107 -3.89 -4.67 -2.89
CA THR A 107 -4.56 -3.94 -1.81
C THR A 107 -3.54 -3.22 -0.93
N ARG A 108 -2.45 -3.89 -0.55
CA ARG A 108 -1.40 -3.32 0.29
C ARG A 108 -0.67 -2.13 -0.34
N CYS A 109 -0.48 -2.14 -1.65
CA CYS A 109 0.09 -1.00 -2.38
C CYS A 109 -0.87 0.19 -2.41
N SER A 110 -2.18 -0.06 -2.45
CA SER A 110 -3.21 0.98 -2.48
C SER A 110 -3.36 1.69 -1.14
N VAL A 111 -3.11 0.97 -0.04
CA VAL A 111 -3.17 1.50 1.33
C VAL A 111 -2.03 2.46 1.64
N TYR A 112 -0.88 2.38 0.95
CA TYR A 112 0.24 3.30 1.19
C TYR A 112 -0.15 4.77 0.92
N PRO A 113 0.20 5.73 1.80
CA PRO A 113 1.15 5.68 2.94
C PRO A 113 0.54 5.26 4.28
N LEU A 114 -0.73 4.84 4.28
CA LEU A 114 -1.47 4.51 5.50
C LEU A 114 -1.07 3.14 6.06
N ALA A 115 -1.31 2.99 7.35
CA ALA A 115 -1.28 1.76 8.10
C ALA A 115 -2.72 1.46 8.53
N VAL A 116 -3.20 0.27 8.17
CA VAL A 116 -4.45 -0.30 8.64
C VAL A 116 -4.16 -1.29 9.76
N SER A 117 -4.88 -1.16 10.87
CA SER A 117 -4.94 -2.10 12.00
C SER A 117 -6.41 -2.39 12.36
N VAL A 118 -6.66 -3.42 13.17
CA VAL A 118 -8.00 -3.74 13.69
C VAL A 118 -7.99 -3.67 15.21
N GLU A 119 -8.86 -2.85 15.76
CA GLU A 119 -9.07 -2.71 17.21
C GLU A 119 -10.57 -2.82 17.51
N ASP A 120 -10.95 -3.68 18.46
CA ASP A 120 -12.35 -3.92 18.84
C ASP A 120 -13.31 -4.26 17.66
N GLY A 121 -12.77 -4.76 16.55
CA GLY A 121 -13.51 -5.09 15.33
C GLY A 121 -13.73 -3.91 14.38
N ASP A 122 -13.22 -2.73 14.71
CA ASP A 122 -13.19 -1.56 13.83
C ASP A 122 -11.85 -1.48 13.09
N ILE A 123 -11.88 -0.97 11.86
CA ILE A 123 -10.67 -0.67 11.08
C ILE A 123 -10.11 0.67 11.55
N HIS A 124 -8.90 0.64 12.09
CA HIS A 124 -8.14 1.82 12.49
C HIS A 124 -7.11 2.15 11.41
N VAL A 125 -6.97 3.44 11.13
CA VAL A 125 -6.15 3.97 10.05
C VAL A 125 -5.28 5.09 10.57
N ASP A 126 -3.98 4.85 10.52
CA ASP A 126 -2.94 5.84 10.83
C ASP A 126 -1.97 5.96 9.64
N VAL A 127 -0.97 6.82 9.75
CA VAL A 127 0.13 6.94 8.79
C VAL A 127 1.28 6.06 9.25
N ARG A 128 1.90 5.32 8.33
CA ARG A 128 3.12 4.56 8.63
C ARG A 128 4.23 5.50 9.11
N GLU A 129 4.91 5.15 10.19
CA GLU A 129 6.06 5.93 10.68
C GLU A 129 7.12 6.10 9.58
N SER A 130 7.39 5.03 8.82
CA SER A 130 8.31 5.04 7.69
C SER A 130 7.89 5.96 6.54
N ALA A 131 6.59 6.22 6.36
CA ALA A 131 6.13 7.17 5.35
C ALA A 131 6.49 8.61 5.72
N TRP A 132 6.51 8.96 7.02
CA TRP A 132 6.97 10.29 7.43
C TRP A 132 8.45 10.54 7.13
N GLU A 133 9.26 9.48 7.14
CA GLU A 133 10.71 9.58 6.93
C GLU A 133 11.12 9.45 5.46
N HIS A 134 10.40 8.64 4.69
CA HIS A 134 10.83 8.21 3.35
C HIS A 134 9.86 8.56 2.23
N CYS A 135 8.64 8.98 2.53
CA CYS A 135 7.65 9.28 1.49
C CYS A 135 7.66 10.76 1.12
N GLU A 136 8.21 11.05 -0.06
CA GLU A 136 8.21 12.41 -0.63
C GLU A 136 6.80 12.90 -1.01
N GLY A 137 5.82 11.99 -1.10
CA GLY A 137 4.41 12.31 -1.37
C GLY A 137 3.63 12.92 -0.19
N MET A 138 4.24 13.04 0.99
CA MET A 138 3.58 13.54 2.20
C MET A 138 3.57 15.07 2.23
N ASN A 139 2.39 15.69 2.44
CA ASN A 139 2.23 17.14 2.57
C ASN A 139 2.67 17.99 1.36
N VAL A 140 2.64 17.42 0.16
CA VAL A 140 3.06 18.10 -1.09
C VAL A 140 1.91 18.55 -1.99
N SER A 141 0.68 18.10 -1.71
CA SER A 141 -0.50 18.38 -2.54
C SER A 141 -1.60 19.07 -1.75
N GLU A 142 -2.68 19.48 -2.42
CA GLU A 142 -3.90 19.95 -1.75
C GLU A 142 -4.89 18.81 -1.46
N ARG A 143 -4.57 17.58 -1.90
CA ARG A 143 -5.46 16.42 -1.79
C ARG A 143 -5.40 15.85 -0.37
N LYS A 144 -6.40 16.21 0.43
CA LYS A 144 -6.58 15.69 1.80
C LYS A 144 -6.87 14.19 1.77
N VAL A 145 -6.11 13.43 2.55
CA VAL A 145 -6.29 11.97 2.67
C VAL A 145 -7.65 11.64 3.24
N VAL A 146 -8.07 12.35 4.30
CA VAL A 146 -9.34 12.08 4.99
C VAL A 146 -10.58 12.25 4.10
N ASP A 147 -10.49 13.10 3.08
CA ASP A 147 -11.58 13.36 2.13
C ASP A 147 -11.56 12.39 0.93
N ASN A 148 -10.54 11.54 0.83
CA ASN A 148 -10.27 10.66 -0.30
C ASN A 148 -9.96 9.22 0.15
N LEU A 149 -10.44 8.81 1.34
CA LEU A 149 -10.12 7.52 1.94
C LEU A 149 -10.50 6.33 1.07
N ASP A 150 -11.54 6.45 0.25
CA ASP A 150 -12.00 5.44 -0.70
C ASP A 150 -10.92 5.05 -1.72
N ALA A 151 -10.04 5.99 -2.07
CA ALA A 151 -8.92 5.72 -2.97
C ALA A 151 -7.76 4.96 -2.31
N PHE A 152 -7.65 5.03 -0.98
CA PHE A 152 -6.58 4.39 -0.21
C PHE A 152 -7.02 3.10 0.46
N LEU A 153 -8.31 2.96 0.76
CA LEU A 153 -8.85 1.85 1.53
C LEU A 153 -9.82 1.07 0.66
N PRO A 154 -9.34 0.10 -0.15
CA PRO A 154 -10.21 -0.73 -0.97
C PRO A 154 -11.26 -1.45 -0.13
N GLU A 155 -12.46 -1.64 -0.71
CA GLU A 155 -13.56 -2.34 -0.02
C GLU A 155 -13.14 -3.69 0.57
N VAL A 156 -12.28 -4.44 -0.12
CA VAL A 156 -11.81 -5.77 0.33
C VAL A 156 -11.25 -5.77 1.76
N LEU A 157 -10.73 -4.66 2.29
CA LEU A 157 -10.24 -4.60 3.67
C LEU A 157 -11.30 -4.98 4.72
N TRP A 158 -12.58 -4.70 4.47
CA TRP A 158 -13.67 -5.09 5.38
C TRP A 158 -14.14 -6.54 5.18
N GLU A 159 -13.63 -7.23 4.16
CA GLU A 159 -13.95 -8.64 3.84
C GLU A 159 -12.86 -9.60 4.33
N LEU A 160 -11.68 -9.09 4.68
CA LEU A 160 -10.55 -9.88 5.17
C LEU A 160 -10.73 -10.27 6.64
N ASP A 161 -10.33 -11.51 6.97
CA ASP A 161 -10.26 -11.97 8.36
C ASP A 161 -9.24 -11.16 9.19
N ASP A 162 -8.15 -10.70 8.54
CA ASP A 162 -7.18 -9.78 9.13
C ASP A 162 -6.67 -8.78 8.06
N PRO A 163 -7.20 -7.55 8.02
CA PRO A 163 -6.78 -6.49 7.11
C PRO A 163 -5.52 -5.73 7.58
N SER A 164 -4.87 -6.17 8.67
CA SER A 164 -3.66 -5.53 9.16
C SER A 164 -2.59 -5.49 8.09
N SER A 165 -1.97 -4.33 7.95
CA SER A 165 -1.05 -4.02 6.85
C SER A 165 0.42 -3.96 7.28
N ASP A 166 0.73 -4.16 8.56
CA ASP A 166 2.08 -4.09 9.16
C ASP A 166 2.85 -5.43 9.14
N ARG A 167 2.76 -6.17 8.02
CA ARG A 167 3.38 -7.50 7.87
C ARG A 167 4.51 -7.50 6.85
N GLU A 168 5.75 -7.24 7.24
CA GLU A 168 6.88 -7.18 6.29
C GLU A 168 7.53 -8.55 6.03
N LEU A 169 8.21 -8.67 4.88
CA LEU A 169 8.92 -9.87 4.41
C LEU A 169 10.31 -9.98 5.06
#